data_AF-A0A382KA66-F1
#
_entry.id   AF-A0A382KA66-F1
#
_cell.length_a   1.000
_cell.length_b   1.000
_cell.length_c   1.000
_cell.angle_alpha   90.00
_cell.angle_beta   90.00
_cell.angle_gamma   90.00
#
_symmetry.space_group_name_H-M   'P 1'
#
loop_
_entity.id
_entity.type
_entity.pdbx_description
1 polymer ?
#
loop_
_entity_poly.entity_id
_entity_poly.type
_entity_poly.pdbx_seq_one_letter_code
_entity_poly.pdbx_strand_id
1 'polypeptide(L)'
;MPLLEGTLKHYDWGSKTSIAELRGVLPSGEPEAELWFGSENNFPWLVKILAIQKPLSLQLHPNTEQAVRGFETEEARGIKQDDPKRLYRDKKAKSELVCALTPFKAFCGLRNIDSAIEAAEIFDLPKGLFSPLLTDGGKGWGQVISDLLSEEWNQEIDSLINRCKGDMDENWVKVAEEIVKISKIHKKD
;
A
#
# COMPACT_ATOMS: atom_id res chain seq x y z
N MET A 1 -24.73 7.14 -27.02
CA MET A 1 -23.39 6.69 -26.54
C MET A 1 -23.57 5.32 -25.92
N PRO A 2 -22.73 4.32 -26.22
CA PRO A 2 -22.82 3.00 -25.59
C PRO A 2 -22.49 3.09 -24.10
N LEU A 3 -23.25 2.36 -23.27
CA LEU A 3 -22.95 2.19 -21.85
C LEU A 3 -21.82 1.16 -21.69
N LEU A 4 -20.90 1.42 -20.76
CA LEU A 4 -19.86 0.48 -20.39
C LEU A 4 -20.34 -0.35 -19.20
N GLU A 5 -20.36 -1.68 -19.36
CA GLU A 5 -20.58 -2.60 -18.25
C GLU A 5 -19.26 -2.90 -17.54
N GLY A 6 -19.24 -2.70 -16.23
CA GLY A 6 -18.05 -2.94 -15.41
C GLY A 6 -17.93 -4.40 -14.97
N THR A 7 -16.71 -4.90 -14.84
CA THR A 7 -16.43 -6.24 -14.27
C THR A 7 -16.17 -6.13 -12.77
N LEU A 8 -17.00 -6.80 -11.96
CA LEU A 8 -16.88 -6.82 -10.50
C LEU A 8 -15.82 -7.84 -10.05
N LYS A 9 -15.00 -7.46 -9.06
CA LYS A 9 -13.99 -8.31 -8.42
C LYS A 9 -14.27 -8.45 -6.93
N HIS A 10 -14.28 -9.68 -6.45
CA HIS A 10 -14.70 -10.04 -5.09
C HIS A 10 -13.51 -10.37 -4.18
N TYR A 11 -12.58 -9.42 -4.01
CA TYR A 11 -11.46 -9.61 -3.09
C TYR A 11 -11.90 -9.42 -1.63
N ASP A 12 -11.27 -10.17 -0.71
CA ASP A 12 -11.65 -10.27 0.70
C ASP A 12 -11.49 -8.98 1.52
N TRP A 13 -10.75 -8.00 0.99
CA TRP A 13 -10.59 -6.66 1.54
C TRP A 13 -11.73 -5.71 1.17
N GLY A 14 -12.61 -6.10 0.24
CA GLY A 14 -13.68 -5.27 -0.29
C GLY A 14 -14.82 -5.00 0.69
N SER A 15 -15.49 -3.86 0.52
CA SER A 15 -16.76 -3.58 1.19
C SER A 15 -17.86 -4.49 0.66
N LYS A 16 -18.76 -4.95 1.53
CA LYS A 16 -19.92 -5.76 1.11
C LYS A 16 -21.05 -4.93 0.51
N THR A 17 -21.04 -3.61 0.65
CA THR A 17 -22.21 -2.79 0.25
C THR A 17 -21.86 -1.56 -0.60
N SER A 18 -20.65 -0.99 -0.48
CA SER A 18 -20.39 0.35 -1.03
C SER A 18 -20.47 0.43 -2.56
N ILE A 19 -20.01 -0.59 -3.30
CA ILE A 19 -20.15 -0.61 -4.77
C ILE A 19 -21.61 -0.83 -5.19
N ALA A 20 -22.33 -1.70 -4.50
CA ALA A 20 -23.76 -1.94 -4.74
C ALA A 20 -24.60 -0.68 -4.49
N GLU A 21 -24.35 0.02 -3.38
CA GLU A 21 -24.96 1.31 -3.03
C GLU A 21 -24.69 2.35 -4.12
N LEU A 22 -23.44 2.48 -4.57
CA LEU A 22 -23.06 3.41 -5.64
C LEU A 22 -23.77 3.10 -6.96
N ARG A 23 -24.02 1.83 -7.25
CA ARG A 23 -24.71 1.37 -8.46
C ARG A 23 -26.24 1.39 -8.34
N GLY A 24 -26.78 1.60 -7.12
CA GLY A 24 -28.22 1.53 -6.85
C GLY A 24 -28.81 0.13 -6.97
N VAL A 25 -28.03 -0.92 -6.66
CA VAL A 25 -28.47 -2.32 -6.74
C VAL A 25 -28.35 -3.01 -5.37
N LEU A 26 -29.00 -4.16 -5.22
CA LEU A 26 -28.81 -4.99 -4.02
C LEU A 26 -27.37 -5.55 -3.99
N PRO A 27 -26.72 -5.57 -2.82
CA PRO A 27 -25.44 -6.23 -2.64
C PRO A 27 -25.46 -7.70 -3.09
N SER A 28 -24.36 -8.15 -3.68
CA SER A 28 -24.20 -9.56 -4.09
C SER A 28 -24.14 -10.56 -2.92
N GLY A 29 -23.88 -10.09 -1.70
CA GLY A 29 -23.65 -10.91 -0.50
C GLY A 29 -22.17 -11.21 -0.22
N GLU A 30 -21.34 -11.08 -1.25
CA GLU A 30 -19.88 -11.19 -1.21
C GLU A 30 -19.21 -9.80 -1.07
N PRO A 31 -17.94 -9.72 -0.64
CA PRO A 31 -17.15 -8.49 -0.76
C PRO A 31 -17.11 -7.99 -2.21
N GLU A 32 -17.31 -6.70 -2.42
CA GLU A 32 -17.26 -6.02 -3.72
C GLU A 32 -16.07 -5.05 -3.70
N ALA A 33 -14.90 -5.53 -4.12
CA ALA A 33 -13.64 -4.85 -3.90
C ALA A 33 -13.30 -3.86 -5.02
N GLU A 34 -13.40 -4.30 -6.28
CA GLU A 34 -13.10 -3.47 -7.44
C GLU A 34 -14.18 -3.61 -8.52
N LEU A 35 -14.56 -2.51 -9.15
CA LEU A 35 -15.37 -2.49 -10.37
C LEU A 35 -14.53 -1.94 -11.52
N TRP A 36 -14.25 -2.77 -12.53
CA TRP A 36 -13.30 -2.46 -13.62
C TRP A 36 -14.02 -2.01 -14.88
N PHE A 37 -13.55 -0.91 -15.46
CA PHE A 37 -14.00 -0.39 -16.75
C PHE A 37 -12.83 -0.32 -17.71
N GLY A 38 -12.87 -1.18 -18.73
CA GLY A 38 -11.79 -1.38 -19.70
C GLY A 38 -11.29 -2.82 -19.70
N SER A 39 -10.73 -3.25 -20.83
CA SER A 39 -9.99 -4.51 -20.94
C SER A 39 -8.53 -4.20 -21.23
N GLU A 40 -7.64 -5.11 -20.82
CA GLU A 40 -6.18 -5.00 -21.03
C GLU A 40 -5.80 -4.82 -22.51
N ASN A 41 -6.70 -5.16 -23.45
CA ASN A 41 -6.45 -5.13 -24.89
C ASN A 41 -7.08 -3.93 -25.62
N ASN A 42 -7.98 -3.16 -25.00
CA ASN A 42 -8.77 -2.14 -25.72
C ASN A 42 -8.39 -0.70 -25.40
N PHE A 43 -7.81 -0.43 -24.23
CA PHE A 43 -7.43 0.92 -23.82
C PHE A 43 -6.06 0.92 -23.13
N PRO A 44 -5.26 1.98 -23.30
CA PRO A 44 -3.96 2.07 -22.62
C PRO A 44 -4.11 2.47 -21.14
N TRP A 45 -5.33 2.51 -20.61
CA TRP A 45 -5.67 2.78 -19.21
C TRP A 45 -6.79 1.85 -18.74
N LEU A 46 -6.80 1.59 -17.43
CA LEU A 46 -7.85 0.84 -16.75
C LEU A 46 -8.47 1.75 -15.69
N VAL A 47 -9.78 1.97 -15.79
CA VAL A 47 -10.52 2.72 -14.77
C VAL A 47 -11.10 1.74 -13.76
N LYS A 48 -10.95 2.04 -12.47
CA LYS A 48 -11.50 1.22 -11.39
C LYS A 48 -12.23 2.07 -10.37
N ILE A 49 -13.27 1.49 -9.78
CA ILE A 49 -13.83 1.94 -8.50
C ILE A 49 -13.39 0.93 -7.45
N LEU A 50 -12.74 1.40 -6.38
CA LEU A 50 -12.27 0.56 -5.28
C LEU A 50 -13.11 0.87 -4.04
N ALA A 51 -13.65 -0.17 -3.38
CA ALA A 51 -14.33 -0.04 -2.10
C ALA A 51 -13.55 -0.78 -1.00
N ILE A 52 -12.64 -0.05 -0.38
CA ILE A 52 -11.63 -0.60 0.54
C ILE A 52 -12.21 -0.67 1.96
N GLN A 53 -12.42 -1.88 2.48
CA GLN A 53 -12.89 -2.11 3.85
C GLN A 53 -11.75 -2.48 4.82
N LYS A 54 -10.68 -3.09 4.30
CA LYS A 54 -9.43 -3.42 5.02
C LYS A 54 -8.25 -2.70 4.36
N PRO A 55 -7.21 -2.30 5.12
CA PRO A 55 -6.01 -1.70 4.54
C PRO A 55 -5.38 -2.67 3.52
N LEU A 56 -4.85 -2.11 2.44
CA LEU A 56 -4.15 -2.86 1.40
C LEU A 56 -2.66 -2.93 1.70
N SER A 57 -1.97 -3.91 1.12
CA SER A 57 -0.51 -4.02 1.18
C SER A 57 0.16 -2.77 0.62
N LEU A 58 1.33 -2.42 1.17
CA LEU A 58 2.19 -1.39 0.60
C LEU A 58 2.65 -1.81 -0.81
N GLN A 59 2.66 -0.86 -1.74
CA GLN A 59 3.01 -1.12 -3.13
C GLN A 59 4.11 -0.17 -3.59
N LEU A 60 5.00 -0.72 -4.41
CA LEU A 60 6.01 0.01 -5.15
C LEU A 60 5.81 -0.31 -6.64
N HIS A 61 5.93 0.70 -7.48
CA HIS A 61 5.83 0.53 -8.92
C HIS A 61 7.18 0.85 -9.56
N PRO A 62 7.72 -0.05 -10.40
CA PRO A 62 8.98 0.21 -11.07
C PRO A 62 8.83 1.37 -12.05
N ASN A 63 9.91 2.13 -12.20
CA ASN A 63 10.04 2.99 -13.37
C ASN A 63 10.22 2.14 -14.65
N THR A 64 10.21 2.79 -15.81
CA THR A 64 10.30 2.10 -17.12
C THR A 64 11.53 1.20 -17.24
N GLU A 65 12.70 1.69 -16.84
CA GLU A 65 13.96 0.94 -16.93
C GLU A 65 13.93 -0.30 -16.02
N GLN A 66 13.45 -0.13 -14.79
CA GLN A 66 13.28 -1.21 -13.83
C GLN A 66 12.27 -2.26 -14.32
N ALA A 67 11.16 -1.84 -14.93
CA ALA A 67 10.14 -2.75 -15.44
C ALA A 67 10.68 -3.62 -16.57
N VAL A 68 11.37 -3.01 -17.55
CA VAL A 68 12.03 -3.74 -18.65
C VAL A 68 13.03 -4.75 -18.12
N ARG A 69 13.95 -4.30 -17.25
CA ARG A 69 15.00 -5.16 -16.68
C ARG A 69 14.43 -6.30 -15.84
N GLY A 70 13.43 -6.00 -15.00
CA GLY A 70 12.77 -7.00 -14.15
C GLY A 70 12.07 -8.07 -14.97
N PHE A 71 11.29 -7.65 -15.98
CA PHE A 71 10.62 -8.57 -16.90
C PHE A 71 11.61 -9.50 -17.61
N GLU A 72 12.67 -8.94 -18.20
CA GLU A 72 13.69 -9.73 -18.93
C GLU A 72 14.44 -10.69 -18.02
N THR A 73 14.68 -10.30 -16.77
CA THR A 73 15.30 -11.17 -15.76
C THR A 73 14.40 -12.34 -15.39
N GLU A 74 13.10 -12.12 -15.21
CA GLU A 74 12.14 -13.19 -14.91
C GLU A 74 11.90 -14.13 -16.11
N GLU A 75 11.86 -13.60 -17.34
CA GLU A 75 11.80 -14.39 -18.57
C GLU A 75 13.03 -15.29 -18.74
N ALA A 76 14.23 -14.74 -18.53
CA ALA A 76 15.47 -15.51 -18.63
C ALA A 76 15.56 -16.63 -17.59
N ARG A 77 14.86 -16.49 -16.46
CA ARG A 77 14.72 -17.52 -15.42
C ARG A 77 13.57 -18.52 -15.70
N GLY A 78 12.78 -18.31 -16.75
CA GLY A 78 11.66 -19.17 -17.13
C GLY A 78 10.46 -19.10 -16.17
N ILE A 79 10.30 -18.02 -15.41
CA ILE A 79 9.14 -17.83 -14.52
C ILE A 79 7.89 -17.63 -15.38
N LYS A 80 6.85 -18.43 -15.18
CA LYS A 80 5.63 -18.34 -16.00
C LYS A 80 4.84 -17.07 -15.72
N GLN A 81 4.09 -16.59 -16.71
CA GLN A 81 3.28 -15.36 -16.60
C GLN A 81 2.18 -15.45 -15.54
N ASP A 82 1.63 -16.65 -15.32
CA ASP A 82 0.61 -16.94 -14.32
C ASP A 82 1.18 -17.37 -12.97
N ASP A 83 2.51 -17.41 -12.82
CA ASP A 83 3.15 -17.76 -11.56
C ASP A 83 2.82 -16.68 -10.50
N PRO A 84 2.26 -17.06 -9.34
CA PRO A 84 1.90 -16.10 -8.30
C PRO A 84 3.10 -15.33 -7.74
N LYS A 85 4.33 -15.84 -7.90
CA LYS A 85 5.56 -15.18 -7.47
C LYS A 85 6.13 -14.22 -8.53
N ARG A 86 5.55 -14.16 -9.73
CA ARG A 86 6.02 -13.26 -10.78
C ARG A 86 5.69 -11.81 -10.44
N LEU A 87 6.71 -10.96 -10.37
CA LEU A 87 6.58 -9.56 -10.01
C LEU A 87 6.44 -8.65 -11.24
N TYR A 88 7.09 -8.99 -12.34
CA TYR A 88 7.12 -8.17 -13.57
C TYR A 88 6.33 -8.87 -14.69
N ARG A 89 5.03 -8.59 -14.73
CA ARG A 89 4.10 -9.18 -15.72
C ARG A 89 4.16 -8.51 -17.09
N ASP A 90 4.68 -7.30 -17.17
CA ASP A 90 4.94 -6.61 -18.43
C ASP A 90 6.16 -5.68 -18.30
N LYS A 91 6.53 -5.02 -19.40
CA LYS A 91 7.66 -4.08 -19.48
C LYS A 91 7.26 -2.62 -19.21
N LYS A 92 6.05 -2.35 -18.70
CA LYS A 92 5.50 -1.00 -18.59
C LYS A 92 5.72 -0.45 -17.18
N ALA A 93 6.05 0.83 -17.10
CA ALA A 93 5.90 1.57 -15.85
C ALA A 93 4.40 1.67 -15.51
N LYS A 94 4.08 1.60 -14.22
CA LYS A 94 2.70 1.70 -13.74
C LYS A 94 2.48 3.03 -13.04
N SER A 95 1.90 3.98 -13.77
CA SER A 95 1.44 5.25 -13.22
C SER A 95 -0.02 5.14 -12.83
N GLU A 96 -0.35 5.61 -11.63
CA GLU A 96 -1.71 5.57 -11.09
C GLU A 96 -2.17 6.95 -10.64
N LEU A 97 -3.48 7.19 -10.74
CA LEU A 97 -4.15 8.36 -10.19
C LEU A 97 -5.31 7.88 -9.32
N VAL A 98 -5.38 8.39 -8.09
CA VAL A 98 -6.48 8.11 -7.18
C VAL A 98 -7.34 9.35 -7.02
N CYS A 99 -8.66 9.17 -7.17
CA CYS A 99 -9.66 10.20 -6.90
C CYS A 99 -10.58 9.70 -5.79
N ALA A 100 -10.61 10.41 -4.66
CA ALA A 100 -11.44 10.04 -3.52
C ALA A 100 -12.91 10.35 -3.80
N LEU A 101 -13.76 9.32 -3.75
CA LEU A 101 -15.23 9.46 -3.85
C LEU A 101 -15.89 9.65 -2.47
N THR A 102 -15.21 9.21 -1.42
CA THR A 102 -15.58 9.30 -0.01
C THR A 102 -14.32 9.66 0.80
N PRO A 103 -14.40 9.96 2.11
CA PRO A 103 -13.21 10.13 2.94
C PRO A 103 -12.25 8.95 2.78
N PHE A 104 -11.04 9.26 2.33
CA PHE A 104 -10.05 8.27 1.90
C PHE A 104 -8.72 8.52 2.61
N LYS A 105 -8.08 7.43 3.06
CA LYS A 105 -6.74 7.44 3.67
C LYS A 105 -5.81 6.60 2.83
N ALA A 106 -4.60 7.11 2.59
CA ALA A 106 -3.53 6.39 1.90
C ALA A 106 -2.17 6.78 2.46
N PHE A 107 -1.22 5.84 2.34
CA PHE A 107 0.21 6.12 2.46
C PHE A 107 0.74 6.46 1.08
N CYS A 108 1.45 7.58 0.96
CA CYS A 108 2.00 8.04 -0.32
C CYS A 108 3.32 8.77 -0.10
N GLY A 109 4.39 8.18 -0.64
CA GLY A 109 5.74 8.72 -0.51
C GLY A 109 6.32 8.57 0.89
N LEU A 110 7.57 9.04 1.02
CA LEU A 110 8.30 9.11 2.28
C LEU A 110 8.13 10.50 2.90
N ARG A 111 8.18 10.57 4.22
CA ARG A 111 8.21 11.85 4.95
C ARG A 111 9.50 12.62 4.62
N ASN A 112 9.47 13.93 4.83
CA ASN A 112 10.71 14.69 4.94
C ASN A 112 11.55 14.13 6.11
N ILE A 113 12.88 14.18 5.98
CA ILE A 113 13.84 13.61 6.92
C ILE A 113 13.58 14.09 8.35
N ASP A 114 13.41 15.40 8.55
CA ASP A 114 13.24 15.97 9.89
C ASP A 114 11.94 15.47 10.53
N SER A 115 10.84 15.41 9.75
CA SER A 115 9.56 14.86 10.21
C SER A 115 9.61 13.35 10.45
N ALA A 116 10.46 12.62 9.71
CA ALA A 116 10.65 11.18 9.92
C ALA A 116 11.44 10.90 11.20
N ILE A 117 12.48 11.69 11.47
CA ILE A 117 13.26 11.61 12.72
C ILE A 117 12.37 11.98 13.90
N GLU A 118 11.64 13.10 13.81
CA GLU A 118 10.68 13.52 14.83
C GLU A 118 9.64 12.42 15.11
N ALA A 119 9.07 11.81 14.07
CA ALA A 119 8.14 10.70 14.23
C ALA A 119 8.81 9.53 14.96
N ALA A 120 10.02 9.15 14.55
CA ALA A 120 10.76 8.05 15.16
C ALA A 120 11.03 8.29 16.64
N GLU A 121 11.41 9.51 17.03
CA GLU A 121 11.62 9.89 18.42
C GLU A 121 10.32 9.90 19.23
N ILE A 122 9.23 10.44 18.69
CA ILE A 122 7.92 10.52 19.37
C ILE A 122 7.31 9.14 19.61
N PHE A 123 7.51 8.22 18.65
CA PHE A 123 7.08 6.84 18.74
C PHE A 123 8.10 5.91 19.41
N ASP A 124 9.17 6.47 19.98
CA ASP A 124 10.21 5.74 20.71
C ASP A 124 10.81 4.58 19.90
N LEU A 125 11.01 4.80 18.60
CA LEU A 125 11.64 3.84 17.72
C LEU A 125 13.14 3.74 18.05
N PRO A 126 13.75 2.55 17.87
CA PRO A 126 15.18 2.39 18.14
C PRO A 126 16.04 3.32 17.31
N LYS A 127 16.99 4.01 17.94
CA LYS A 127 17.90 4.93 17.23
C LYS A 127 18.67 4.26 16.09
N GLY A 128 19.00 2.97 16.23
CA GLY A 128 19.66 2.20 15.17
C GLY A 128 18.88 2.24 13.85
N LEU A 129 17.56 2.06 13.93
CA LEU A 129 16.66 2.00 12.78
C LEU A 129 16.70 3.28 11.92
N PHE A 130 16.68 4.47 12.54
CA PHE A 130 16.65 5.74 11.81
C PHE A 130 17.99 6.48 11.78
N SER A 131 19.05 5.90 12.35
CA SER A 131 20.39 6.47 12.31
C SER A 131 20.92 6.77 10.89
N PRO A 132 20.59 5.99 9.82
CA PRO A 132 20.99 6.36 8.47
C PRO A 132 20.43 7.71 8.00
N LEU A 133 19.27 8.13 8.52
CA LEU A 133 18.71 9.45 8.21
C LEU A 133 19.48 10.57 8.90
N LEU A 134 20.03 10.31 10.08
CA LEU A 134 20.87 11.26 10.82
C LEU A 134 22.25 11.42 10.18
N THR A 135 22.84 10.34 9.65
CA THR A 135 24.20 10.34 9.08
C THR A 135 24.22 10.73 7.61
N ASP A 136 23.31 10.18 6.81
CA ASP A 136 23.34 10.25 5.34
C ASP A 136 22.17 11.06 4.75
N GLY A 137 21.34 11.63 5.61
CA GLY A 137 20.15 12.38 5.22
C GLY A 137 19.24 11.54 4.32
N GLY A 138 18.83 12.11 3.19
CA GLY A 138 17.90 11.45 2.27
C GLY A 138 18.44 10.19 1.62
N LYS A 139 19.77 10.01 1.56
CA LYS A 139 20.38 8.78 1.04
C LYS A 139 20.21 7.61 2.01
N GLY A 140 19.95 7.88 3.28
CA GLY A 140 19.74 6.87 4.31
C GLY A 140 18.44 6.06 4.16
N TRP A 141 17.44 6.58 3.44
CA TRP A 141 16.14 5.91 3.29
C TRP A 141 16.22 4.48 2.76
N GLY A 142 17.15 4.21 1.83
CA GLY A 142 17.34 2.88 1.28
C GLY A 142 17.72 1.86 2.36
N GLN A 143 18.60 2.25 3.29
CA GLN A 143 19.01 1.40 4.41
C GLN A 143 17.87 1.22 5.40
N VAL A 144 17.20 2.30 5.82
CA VAL A 144 16.07 2.23 6.76
C VAL A 144 14.99 1.27 6.27
N ILE A 145 14.59 1.39 5.00
CA ILE A 145 13.56 0.51 4.41
C ILE A 145 14.07 -0.93 4.33
N SER A 146 15.34 -1.14 3.95
CA SER A 146 15.94 -2.48 3.91
C SER A 146 15.91 -3.14 5.28
N ASP A 147 16.26 -2.40 6.33
CA ASP A 147 16.32 -2.91 7.70
C ASP A 147 14.92 -3.24 8.22
N LEU A 148 13.92 -2.38 7.95
CA LEU A 148 12.51 -2.67 8.27
C LEU A 148 12.02 -3.96 7.61
N LEU A 149 12.32 -4.16 6.33
CA LEU A 149 11.87 -5.33 5.57
C LEU A 149 12.70 -6.59 5.86
N SER A 150 13.81 -6.48 6.59
CA SER A 150 14.65 -7.61 6.98
C SER A 150 14.12 -8.41 8.16
N GLU A 151 13.03 -7.94 8.79
CA GLU A 151 12.45 -8.46 10.03
C GLU A 151 13.32 -8.28 11.28
N GLU A 152 14.51 -7.64 11.17
CA GLU A 152 15.43 -7.39 12.30
C GLU A 152 14.78 -6.58 13.42
N TRP A 153 13.80 -5.74 13.11
CA TRP A 153 13.13 -4.87 14.08
C TRP A 153 11.76 -5.38 14.54
N ASN A 154 11.36 -6.60 14.16
CA ASN A 154 10.02 -7.13 14.48
C ASN A 154 9.77 -7.27 15.99
N GLN A 155 10.83 -7.44 16.82
CA GLN A 155 10.68 -7.45 18.27
C GLN A 155 10.20 -6.12 18.86
N GLU A 156 10.32 -5.01 18.13
CA GLU A 156 9.95 -3.67 18.60
C GLU A 156 8.48 -3.32 18.34
N ILE A 157 7.77 -4.12 17.54
CA ILE A 157 6.38 -3.86 17.14
C ILE A 157 5.46 -3.74 18.35
N ASP A 158 5.58 -4.62 19.34
CA ASP A 158 4.76 -4.56 20.55
C ASP A 158 5.06 -3.29 21.37
N SER A 159 6.32 -2.85 21.42
CA SER A 159 6.71 -1.61 22.08
C SER A 159 6.07 -0.40 21.39
N LEU A 160 6.17 -0.33 20.06
CA LEU A 160 5.53 0.70 19.24
C LEU A 160 4.01 0.75 19.47
N ILE A 161 3.34 -0.40 19.41
CA ILE A 161 1.88 -0.47 19.61
C ILE A 161 1.50 0.00 21.02
N ASN A 162 2.28 -0.36 22.03
CA ASN A 162 2.04 0.10 23.41
C ASN A 162 2.26 1.60 23.54
N ARG A 163 3.31 2.15 22.91
CA ARG A 163 3.56 3.59 22.84
C ARG A 163 2.37 4.32 22.21
N CYS A 164 1.84 3.83 21.09
CA CYS A 164 0.67 4.39 20.42
C CYS A 164 -0.64 4.37 21.23
N LYS A 165 -0.75 3.50 22.25
CA LYS A 165 -1.92 3.45 23.13
C LYS A 165 -1.83 4.40 24.33
N GLY A 166 -0.65 4.96 24.59
CA GLY A 166 -0.44 5.94 25.65
C GLY A 166 -0.83 7.36 25.24
N ASP A 167 -0.55 8.32 26.12
CA ASP A 167 -0.80 9.73 25.85
C ASP A 167 0.07 10.22 24.69
N MET A 168 -0.58 10.83 23.70
CA MET A 168 0.02 11.36 22.49
C MET A 168 -0.40 12.80 22.30
N ASP A 169 0.52 13.63 21.84
CA ASP A 169 0.21 15.01 21.46
C ASP A 169 -0.86 15.04 20.35
N GLU A 170 -1.63 16.12 20.30
CA GLU A 170 -2.72 16.30 19.32
C GLU A 170 -2.24 16.13 17.86
N ASN A 171 -0.97 16.42 17.60
CA ASN A 171 -0.34 16.27 16.28
C ASN A 171 -0.16 14.79 15.86
N TRP A 172 -0.03 13.88 16.82
CA TRP A 172 0.35 12.48 16.58
C TRP A 172 -0.72 11.46 16.94
N VAL A 173 -1.76 11.88 17.69
CA VAL A 173 -2.86 10.99 18.10
C VAL A 173 -3.51 10.26 16.92
N LYS A 174 -3.76 10.96 15.80
CA LYS A 174 -4.36 10.35 14.60
C LYS A 174 -3.46 9.31 13.93
N VAL A 175 -2.14 9.50 14.00
CA VAL A 175 -1.16 8.55 13.47
C VAL A 175 -1.11 7.32 14.38
N ALA A 176 -1.07 7.52 15.70
CA ALA A 176 -1.10 6.46 16.69
C ALA A 176 -2.36 5.59 16.58
N GLU A 177 -3.53 6.23 16.43
CA GLU A 177 -4.81 5.55 16.21
C GLU A 177 -4.80 4.68 14.94
N GLU A 178 -4.22 5.16 13.85
CA GLU A 178 -4.14 4.39 12.60
C GLU A 178 -3.17 3.21 12.71
N ILE A 179 -2.01 3.38 13.37
CA ILE A 179 -1.08 2.27 13.67
C ILE A 179 -1.78 1.18 14.48
N VAL A 180 -2.48 1.56 15.56
CA VAL A 180 -3.23 0.61 16.40
C VAL A 180 -4.39 -0.05 15.64
N LYS A 181 -4.99 0.63 14.68
CA LYS A 181 -6.04 0.07 13.83
C LYS A 181 -5.47 -0.97 12.85
N ILE A 182 -4.34 -0.67 12.21
CA ILE A 182 -3.66 -1.57 11.26
C ILE A 182 -3.14 -2.80 11.99
N SER A 183 -2.56 -2.65 13.19
CA SER A 183 -1.98 -3.76 13.96
C SER A 183 -2.99 -4.81 14.41
N LYS A 184 -4.29 -4.48 14.46
CA LYS A 184 -5.37 -5.45 14.71
C LYS A 184 -5.52 -6.45 13.57
N ILE A 185 -5.13 -6.06 12.35
CA ILE A 185 -5.24 -6.84 11.11
C ILE A 185 -3.88 -7.47 10.81
N HIS A 186 -2.81 -6.69 10.90
CA HIS A 186 -1.43 -7.07 10.63
C HIS A 186 -0.63 -7.05 11.95
N LYS A 187 -0.66 -8.16 12.70
CA LYS A 187 -0.13 -8.18 14.08
C LYS A 187 1.40 -8.23 14.19
N LYS A 188 2.06 -8.64 13.12
CA LYS A 188 3.52 -8.89 13.08
C LYS A 188 4.21 -8.05 12.00
N ASP A 189 3.48 -7.06 11.48
CA ASP A 189 3.83 -6.18 10.36
C ASP A 189 3.56 -4.73 10.80
#